data_AF-A0A966UCI2-F1
#
_entry.id   AF-A0A966UCI2-F1
#
_cell.length_a   1.000
_cell.length_b   1.000
_cell.length_c   1.000
_cell.angle_alpha   90.00
_cell.angle_beta   90.00
_cell.angle_gamma   90.00
#
_symmetry.space_group_name_H-M   'P 1'
#
loop_
_entity.id
_entity.type
_entity.pdbx_description
1 polymer ?
#
loop_
_entity_poly.entity_id
_entity_poly.type
_entity_poly.pdbx_seq_one_letter_code
_entity_poly.pdbx_strand_id
1 'polypeptide(L)'
;PLVAACGAAVPQLSGRGLGHTGGTLDKMESIPGWRASLSNSEMLRVLQDCGAVICAAGTGLAPADKKLYALRDVTGTVPAIPLIASSIMSKKIAEGTSALILDVKTGNGAFMSDPEKAKELASAMVELGKRAGVTTRALVTAMDVPLGLTAGNALEVRESVEVLAGGGPADVVELTLLLAREMLDAAGVNGKDPEVALKDGSAMDHWRRMVKAQGGNPDAALPTAKERKVITAESDGIISSMNALQVGISAWRLGAGRERQGEKVQAGAGIEIHAKPGAQVKKGDPIFTLHTDEAARFERAEAALDGAVVIGDEVSEQLPLLLCKI
;
A
#
# COMPACT_ATOMS: atom_id res chain seq x y z
N PRO A 1 1.92 12.61 3.68
CA PRO A 1 2.73 13.81 3.33
C PRO A 1 2.02 14.76 2.37
N LEU A 2 1.53 14.24 1.22
CA LEU A 2 0.90 15.06 0.18
C LEU A 2 -0.30 15.88 0.69
N VAL A 3 -1.27 15.22 1.31
CA VAL A 3 -2.46 15.88 1.88
C VAL A 3 -2.10 16.90 2.96
N ALA A 4 -1.03 16.66 3.72
CA ALA A 4 -0.54 17.62 4.71
C ALA A 4 0.07 18.87 4.08
N ALA A 5 0.77 18.73 2.94
CA ALA A 5 1.25 19.85 2.14
C ALA A 5 0.11 20.71 1.56
N CYS A 6 -1.07 20.12 1.46
CA CYS A 6 -2.30 20.80 1.03
C CYS A 6 -3.09 21.37 2.22
N GLY A 7 -2.60 21.26 3.46
CA GLY A 7 -3.16 21.95 4.62
C GLY A 7 -4.09 21.13 5.52
N ALA A 8 -4.28 19.83 5.26
CA ALA A 8 -5.07 18.97 6.16
C ALA A 8 -4.19 18.17 7.13
N ALA A 9 -4.74 17.80 8.29
CA ALA A 9 -4.07 16.94 9.26
C ALA A 9 -4.37 15.45 8.97
N VAL A 10 -3.34 14.60 8.93
CA VAL A 10 -3.49 13.16 8.61
C VAL A 10 -2.96 12.27 9.76
N PRO A 11 -3.82 11.82 10.68
CA PRO A 11 -3.46 10.91 11.78
C PRO A 11 -3.52 9.44 11.34
N GLN A 12 -2.61 9.00 10.49
CA GLN A 12 -2.69 7.66 9.89
C GLN A 12 -2.23 6.57 10.88
N LEU A 13 -3.17 5.80 11.42
CA LEU A 13 -2.81 4.52 12.06
C LEU A 13 -2.70 3.42 11.00
N SER A 14 -1.60 2.68 11.07
CA SER A 14 -1.25 1.64 10.11
C SER A 14 -0.95 0.31 10.79
N GLY A 15 -1.03 -0.76 10.01
CA GLY A 15 -0.67 -2.11 10.41
C GLY A 15 0.63 -2.58 9.77
N ARG A 16 1.12 -3.70 10.30
CA ARG A 16 2.16 -4.53 9.67
C ARG A 16 1.49 -5.59 8.79
N GLY A 17 2.18 -6.02 7.75
CA GLY A 17 1.68 -6.99 6.78
C GLY A 17 1.62 -8.41 7.34
N LEU A 18 0.75 -9.23 6.77
CA LEU A 18 0.65 -10.66 7.05
C LEU A 18 0.34 -11.41 5.75
N GLY A 19 1.09 -12.48 5.50
CA GLY A 19 1.00 -13.22 4.23
C GLY A 19 1.49 -12.39 3.04
N HIS A 20 0.77 -12.47 1.92
CA HIS A 20 1.14 -11.83 0.65
C HIS A 20 0.85 -10.32 0.59
N THR A 21 0.10 -9.79 1.55
CA THR A 21 -0.20 -8.35 1.61
C THR A 21 0.85 -7.62 2.44
N GLY A 22 1.48 -6.60 1.85
CA GLY A 22 2.46 -5.75 2.54
C GLY A 22 1.81 -4.86 3.61
N GLY A 23 2.61 -4.35 4.54
CA GLY A 23 2.16 -3.42 5.58
C GLY A 23 2.93 -2.10 5.55
N THR A 24 2.23 -0.98 5.66
CA THR A 24 2.85 0.36 5.66
C THR A 24 3.91 0.50 6.74
N LEU A 25 3.70 -0.08 7.93
CA LEU A 25 4.68 0.00 9.00
C LEU A 25 5.99 -0.74 8.65
N ASP A 26 5.91 -1.87 7.96
CA ASP A 26 7.11 -2.63 7.56
C ASP A 26 7.92 -1.86 6.52
N LYS A 27 7.23 -1.18 5.60
CA LYS A 27 7.84 -0.27 4.63
C LYS A 27 8.57 0.86 5.36
N MET A 28 7.88 1.57 6.25
CA MET A 28 8.44 2.71 6.99
C MET A 28 9.60 2.29 7.92
N GLU A 29 9.57 1.09 8.52
CA GLU A 29 10.65 0.53 9.34
C GLU A 29 11.93 0.21 8.54
N SER A 30 11.88 0.25 7.20
CA SER A 30 13.10 0.21 6.38
C SER A 30 13.92 1.51 6.46
N ILE A 31 13.33 2.62 6.90
CA ILE A 31 14.02 3.90 7.05
C ILE A 31 14.87 3.86 8.33
N PRO A 32 16.20 4.03 8.24
CA PRO A 32 17.07 3.99 9.41
C PRO A 32 16.63 4.95 10.52
N GLY A 33 16.39 4.41 11.72
CA GLY A 33 16.00 5.16 12.92
C GLY A 33 14.50 5.43 13.07
N TRP A 34 13.69 5.21 12.03
CA TRP A 34 12.26 5.51 12.08
C TRP A 34 11.51 4.60 13.07
N ARG A 35 10.49 5.17 13.74
CA ARG A 35 9.73 4.49 14.80
C ARG A 35 8.24 4.45 14.50
N ALA A 36 7.66 3.26 14.52
CA ALA A 36 6.21 3.06 14.42
C ALA A 36 5.47 3.34 15.74
N SER A 37 6.09 3.02 16.88
CA SER A 37 5.48 3.10 18.21
C SER A 37 5.70 4.48 18.81
N LEU A 38 4.62 5.23 18.95
CA LEU A 38 4.58 6.55 19.59
C LEU A 38 3.58 6.51 20.74
N SER A 39 3.86 7.24 21.81
CA SER A 39 2.84 7.60 22.80
C SER A 39 1.82 8.57 22.19
N ASN A 40 0.65 8.70 22.81
CA ASN A 40 -0.39 9.62 22.33
C ASN A 40 0.10 11.08 22.29
N SER A 41 0.92 11.51 23.26
CA SER A 41 1.48 12.87 23.27
C SER A 41 2.51 13.07 22.15
N GLU A 42 3.36 12.09 21.88
CA GLU A 42 4.28 12.14 20.73
C GLU A 42 3.51 12.18 19.42
N MET A 43 2.49 11.34 19.25
CA MET A 43 1.64 11.32 18.06
C MET A 43 0.99 12.69 17.79
N LEU A 44 0.38 13.29 18.82
CA LEU A 44 -0.23 14.61 18.71
C LEU A 44 0.79 15.68 18.35
N ARG A 45 1.99 15.63 18.95
CA ARG A 45 3.06 16.57 18.64
C ARG A 45 3.55 16.44 17.19
N VAL A 46 3.79 15.22 16.71
CA VAL A 46 4.18 14.99 15.31
C VAL A 46 3.09 15.51 14.37
N LEU A 47 1.82 15.24 14.67
CA LEU A 47 0.71 15.71 13.86
C LEU A 47 0.61 17.24 13.82
N GLN A 48 0.80 17.92 14.96
CA GLN A 48 0.80 19.39 15.05
C GLN A 48 1.98 20.01 14.30
N ASP A 49 3.18 19.44 14.45
CA ASP A 49 4.42 19.99 13.88
C ASP A 49 4.54 19.71 12.36
N CYS A 50 4.03 18.56 11.91
CA CYS A 50 4.25 18.05 10.55
C CYS A 50 2.98 17.97 9.69
N GLY A 51 1.79 18.09 10.28
CA GLY A 51 0.51 17.90 9.60
C GLY A 51 0.18 16.44 9.26
N ALA A 52 1.10 15.49 9.48
CA ALA A 52 0.85 14.07 9.28
C ALA A 52 1.69 13.22 10.23
N VAL A 53 1.17 12.05 10.57
CA VAL A 53 1.87 11.01 11.33
C VAL A 53 1.46 9.65 10.78
N ILE A 54 2.41 8.70 10.74
CA ILE A 54 2.13 7.28 10.49
C ILE A 54 2.59 6.50 11.71
N CYS A 55 1.68 5.85 12.44
CA CYS A 55 2.07 5.06 13.61
C CYS A 55 1.26 3.78 13.77
N ALA A 56 1.75 2.90 14.64
CA ALA A 56 1.01 1.70 15.02
C ALA A 56 -0.21 2.07 15.86
N ALA A 57 -1.32 1.37 15.64
CA ALA A 57 -2.48 1.49 16.52
C ALA A 57 -2.10 1.10 17.96
N GLY A 58 -2.47 1.95 18.93
CA GLY A 58 -2.26 1.68 20.35
C GLY A 58 -3.03 0.44 20.81
N THR A 59 -2.53 -0.24 21.84
CA THR A 59 -3.13 -1.49 22.37
C THR A 59 -4.55 -1.32 22.93
N GLY A 60 -4.95 -0.08 23.24
CA GLY A 60 -6.29 0.27 23.70
C GLY A 60 -7.31 0.54 22.58
N LEU A 61 -6.91 0.58 21.31
CA LEU A 61 -7.83 0.86 20.21
C LEU A 61 -8.60 -0.40 19.81
N ALA A 62 -9.94 -0.32 19.86
CA ALA A 62 -10.85 -1.41 19.49
C ALA A 62 -10.45 -2.81 20.04
N PRO A 63 -10.31 -2.99 21.38
CA PRO A 63 -9.79 -4.24 21.96
C PRO A 63 -10.69 -5.46 21.70
N ALA A 64 -12.00 -5.24 21.50
CA ALA A 64 -12.94 -6.29 21.12
C ALA A 64 -12.66 -6.81 19.70
N ASP A 65 -12.37 -5.92 18.74
CA ASP A 65 -12.02 -6.29 17.37
C ASP A 65 -10.78 -7.19 17.33
N LYS A 66 -9.76 -6.87 18.12
CA LYS A 66 -8.55 -7.70 18.20
C LYS A 66 -8.86 -9.16 18.58
N LYS A 67 -9.73 -9.37 19.57
CA LYS A 67 -10.15 -10.72 20.00
C LYS A 67 -11.01 -11.39 18.94
N LEU A 68 -11.95 -10.66 18.33
CA LEU A 68 -12.84 -11.16 17.27
C LEU A 68 -12.06 -11.55 16.02
N TYR A 69 -11.10 -10.75 15.58
CA TYR A 69 -10.25 -11.03 14.44
C TYR A 69 -9.43 -12.30 14.66
N ALA A 70 -8.80 -12.45 15.83
CA ALA A 70 -8.03 -13.65 16.17
C ALA A 70 -8.89 -14.92 16.14
N LEU A 71 -10.14 -14.85 16.60
CA LEU A 71 -11.08 -15.97 16.51
C LEU A 71 -11.47 -16.28 15.06
N ARG A 72 -11.72 -15.25 14.25
CA ARG A 72 -12.11 -15.40 12.84
C ARG A 72 -11.02 -16.06 12.01
N ASP A 73 -9.78 -15.69 12.26
CA ASP A 73 -8.58 -16.19 11.57
C ASP A 73 -8.44 -17.72 11.70
N VAL A 74 -8.77 -18.26 12.87
CA VAL A 74 -8.67 -19.71 13.15
C VAL A 74 -9.98 -20.49 12.93
N THR A 75 -11.07 -19.83 12.57
CA THR A 75 -12.40 -20.46 12.36
C THR A 75 -12.90 -20.38 10.92
N GLY A 76 -12.11 -19.83 10.00
CA GLY A 76 -12.51 -19.68 8.59
C GLY A 76 -13.64 -18.66 8.38
N THR A 77 -13.87 -17.76 9.34
CA THR A 77 -14.95 -16.74 9.29
C THR A 77 -14.43 -15.34 8.98
N VAL A 78 -13.22 -15.25 8.42
CA VAL A 78 -12.66 -13.99 7.91
C VAL A 78 -13.48 -13.42 6.73
N PRO A 79 -13.87 -14.18 5.68
CA PRO A 79 -14.44 -13.64 4.44
C PRO A 79 -15.94 -13.35 4.56
N ALA A 80 -16.34 -12.51 5.53
CA ALA A 80 -17.70 -12.05 5.73
C ALA A 80 -17.74 -10.52 5.73
N ILE A 81 -18.42 -9.93 4.73
CA ILE A 81 -18.47 -8.47 4.51
C ILE A 81 -18.86 -7.70 5.78
N PRO A 82 -19.92 -8.06 6.53
CA PRO A 82 -20.27 -7.34 7.75
C PRO A 82 -19.17 -7.35 8.83
N LEU A 83 -18.43 -8.47 8.95
CA LEU A 83 -17.34 -8.60 9.93
C LEU A 83 -16.06 -7.89 9.48
N ILE A 84 -15.82 -7.82 8.17
CA ILE A 84 -14.71 -7.05 7.60
C ILE A 84 -14.98 -5.55 7.78
N ALA A 85 -16.16 -5.09 7.37
CA ALA A 85 -16.56 -3.68 7.46
C ALA A 85 -16.52 -3.19 8.91
N SER A 86 -17.14 -3.93 9.85
CA SER A 86 -17.10 -3.56 11.27
C SER A 86 -15.70 -3.59 11.86
N SER A 87 -14.87 -4.57 11.48
CA SER A 87 -13.47 -4.63 11.93
C SER A 87 -12.68 -3.40 11.48
N ILE A 88 -12.71 -3.07 10.18
CA ILE A 88 -12.00 -1.91 9.63
C ILE A 88 -12.53 -0.62 10.26
N MET A 89 -13.84 -0.41 10.21
CA MET A 89 -14.46 0.84 10.63
C MET A 89 -14.35 1.08 12.14
N SER A 90 -14.40 0.04 12.98
CA SER A 90 -14.25 0.23 14.44
C SER A 90 -12.93 0.87 14.83
N LYS A 91 -11.84 0.54 14.12
CA LYS A 91 -10.52 1.16 14.31
C LYS A 91 -10.50 2.59 13.75
N LYS A 92 -10.99 2.79 12.53
CA LYS A 92 -10.98 4.08 11.85
C LYS A 92 -11.87 5.14 12.51
N ILE A 93 -13.04 4.75 13.02
CA ILE A 93 -13.91 5.65 13.78
C ILE A 93 -13.26 6.03 15.11
N ALA A 94 -12.60 5.07 15.78
CA ALA A 94 -11.93 5.31 17.05
C ALA A 94 -10.68 6.21 16.93
N GLU A 95 -10.15 6.43 15.72
CA GLU A 95 -9.10 7.42 15.45
C GLU A 95 -9.59 8.88 15.63
N GLY A 96 -10.90 9.11 15.58
CA GLY A 96 -11.49 10.44 15.79
C GLY A 96 -11.34 11.40 14.60
N THR A 97 -11.14 10.87 13.39
CA THR A 97 -11.04 11.67 12.16
C THR A 97 -12.39 12.27 11.75
N SER A 98 -12.40 13.51 11.28
CA SER A 98 -13.61 14.16 10.74
C SER A 98 -14.03 13.60 9.38
N ALA A 99 -13.05 13.14 8.58
CA ALA A 99 -13.26 12.57 7.27
C ALA A 99 -12.42 11.30 7.07
N LEU A 100 -12.96 10.33 6.34
CA LEU A 100 -12.33 9.05 6.04
C LEU A 100 -12.55 8.69 4.57
N ILE A 101 -11.46 8.46 3.85
CA ILE A 101 -11.48 7.94 2.48
C ILE A 101 -10.97 6.51 2.49
N LEU A 102 -11.78 5.61 1.96
CA LEU A 102 -11.50 4.17 1.91
C LEU A 102 -11.07 3.79 0.50
N ASP A 103 -9.88 3.21 0.37
CA ASP A 103 -9.41 2.61 -0.87
C ASP A 103 -9.71 1.10 -0.84
N VAL A 104 -10.79 0.69 -1.51
CA VAL A 104 -11.28 -0.69 -1.51
C VAL A 104 -10.80 -1.39 -2.77
N LYS A 105 -9.78 -2.24 -2.60
CA LYS A 105 -9.18 -2.98 -3.71
C LYS A 105 -10.10 -4.07 -4.23
N THR A 106 -10.07 -4.29 -5.55
CA THR A 106 -10.67 -5.45 -6.23
C THR A 106 -9.77 -5.97 -7.34
N GLY A 107 -10.03 -7.18 -7.87
CA GLY A 107 -9.13 -7.91 -8.76
C GLY A 107 -8.31 -8.98 -8.04
N ASN A 108 -7.48 -9.73 -8.80
CA ASN A 108 -6.85 -10.96 -8.33
C ASN A 108 -5.93 -10.77 -7.09
N GLY A 109 -5.29 -9.61 -6.93
CA GLY A 109 -4.41 -9.28 -5.81
C GLY A 109 -5.13 -8.62 -4.63
N ALA A 110 -6.44 -8.40 -4.75
CA ALA A 110 -7.25 -7.89 -3.67
C ALA A 110 -7.79 -9.02 -2.78
N PHE A 111 -8.04 -8.69 -1.52
CA PHE A 111 -8.78 -9.57 -0.61
C PHE A 111 -10.20 -9.89 -1.14
N MET A 112 -10.84 -8.90 -1.80
CA MET A 112 -12.16 -9.04 -2.41
C MET A 112 -12.03 -8.97 -3.94
N SER A 113 -11.81 -10.12 -4.58
CA SER A 113 -11.52 -10.18 -6.02
C SER A 113 -12.71 -9.83 -6.91
N ASP A 114 -13.94 -10.07 -6.44
CA ASP A 114 -15.18 -9.76 -7.14
C ASP A 114 -15.52 -8.25 -7.02
N PRO A 115 -15.59 -7.50 -8.14
CA PRO A 115 -15.91 -6.07 -8.12
C PRO A 115 -17.24 -5.72 -7.47
N GLU A 116 -18.26 -6.57 -7.60
CA GLU A 116 -19.57 -6.30 -7.01
C GLU A 116 -19.54 -6.47 -5.50
N LYS A 117 -18.84 -7.49 -5.00
CA LYS A 117 -18.63 -7.64 -3.55
C LYS A 117 -17.73 -6.55 -2.97
N ALA A 118 -16.76 -6.05 -3.75
CA ALA A 118 -15.93 -4.92 -3.34
C ALA A 118 -16.79 -3.64 -3.20
N LYS A 119 -17.72 -3.40 -4.13
CA LYS A 119 -18.72 -2.32 -4.03
C LYS A 119 -19.65 -2.49 -2.82
N GLU A 120 -20.11 -3.71 -2.55
CA GLU A 120 -20.93 -4.02 -1.37
C GLU A 120 -20.16 -3.69 -0.08
N LEU A 121 -18.91 -4.15 0.02
CA LEU A 121 -18.04 -3.86 1.16
C LEU A 121 -17.80 -2.35 1.33
N ALA A 122 -17.48 -1.64 0.24
CA ALA A 122 -17.31 -0.20 0.23
C ALA A 122 -18.57 0.53 0.72
N SER A 123 -19.74 0.16 0.21
CA SER A 123 -21.03 0.74 0.62
C SER A 123 -21.32 0.52 2.10
N ALA A 124 -21.10 -0.70 2.59
CA ALA A 124 -21.29 -1.03 4.01
C ALA A 124 -20.38 -0.19 4.91
N MET A 125 -19.12 0.02 4.53
CA MET A 125 -18.19 0.85 5.31
C MET A 125 -18.56 2.34 5.28
N VAL A 126 -18.98 2.87 4.13
CA VAL A 126 -19.47 4.25 4.01
C VAL A 126 -20.71 4.46 4.89
N GLU A 127 -21.66 3.52 4.90
CA GLU A 127 -22.84 3.60 5.76
C GLU A 127 -22.48 3.60 7.24
N LEU A 128 -21.57 2.71 7.67
CA LEU A 128 -21.09 2.65 9.05
C LEU A 128 -20.43 3.97 9.48
N GLY A 129 -19.61 4.56 8.62
CA GLY A 129 -18.96 5.84 8.88
C GLY A 129 -19.97 6.98 9.02
N LYS A 130 -20.95 7.04 8.11
CA LYS A 130 -22.05 8.02 8.16
C LYS A 130 -22.86 7.89 9.46
N ARG A 131 -23.18 6.66 9.88
CA ARG A 131 -23.90 6.40 11.14
C ARG A 131 -23.09 6.77 12.38
N ALA A 132 -21.77 6.74 12.29
CA ALA A 132 -20.86 7.19 13.34
C ALA A 132 -20.56 8.70 13.31
N GLY A 133 -21.15 9.45 12.37
CA GLY A 133 -20.94 10.89 12.25
C GLY A 133 -19.62 11.29 11.56
N VAL A 134 -18.98 10.37 10.84
CA VAL A 134 -17.74 10.63 10.09
C VAL A 134 -18.05 10.79 8.60
N THR A 135 -17.57 11.87 7.97
CA THR A 135 -17.68 12.04 6.51
C THR A 135 -16.88 10.96 5.82
N THR A 136 -17.55 9.95 5.28
CA THR A 136 -16.89 8.76 4.72
C THR A 136 -17.19 8.62 3.24
N ARG A 137 -16.16 8.36 2.45
CA ARG A 137 -16.27 8.01 1.03
C ARG A 137 -15.40 6.79 0.74
N ALA A 138 -15.73 6.06 -0.32
CA ALA A 138 -14.95 4.92 -0.77
C ALA A 138 -14.67 4.99 -2.27
N LEU A 139 -13.45 4.63 -2.66
CA LEU A 139 -13.03 4.43 -4.03
C LEU A 139 -12.78 2.94 -4.21
N VAL A 140 -13.49 2.31 -5.16
CA VAL A 140 -13.23 0.91 -5.53
C VAL A 140 -12.19 0.92 -6.64
N THR A 141 -11.00 0.39 -6.37
CA THR A 141 -9.83 0.51 -7.26
C THR A 141 -9.24 -0.84 -7.63
N ALA A 142 -8.65 -0.92 -8.82
CA ALA A 142 -8.08 -2.14 -9.36
C ALA A 142 -6.80 -2.58 -8.62
N MET A 143 -6.60 -3.89 -8.54
CA MET A 143 -5.44 -4.60 -8.00
C MET A 143 -5.29 -5.97 -8.69
N ASP A 144 -5.68 -6.06 -9.96
CA ASP A 144 -5.39 -7.19 -10.85
C ASP A 144 -3.93 -7.20 -11.32
N VAL A 145 -3.35 -6.01 -11.48
CA VAL A 145 -1.93 -5.74 -11.68
C VAL A 145 -1.36 -5.04 -10.44
N PRO A 146 -0.11 -5.31 -9.98
CA PRO A 146 0.48 -4.56 -8.88
C PRO A 146 0.39 -3.06 -9.14
N LEU A 147 0.12 -2.23 -8.15
CA LEU A 147 0.24 -0.78 -8.31
C LEU A 147 1.73 -0.40 -8.28
N GLY A 148 2.19 0.45 -9.20
CA GLY A 148 3.58 0.88 -9.27
C GLY A 148 4.52 -0.18 -9.82
N LEU A 149 5.83 0.00 -9.63
CA LEU A 149 6.88 -0.87 -10.17
C LEU A 149 7.63 -1.62 -9.08
N THR A 150 7.21 -1.50 -7.82
CA THR A 150 7.89 -2.17 -6.70
C THR A 150 6.91 -2.88 -5.78
N ALA A 151 7.31 -4.05 -5.28
CA ALA A 151 6.59 -4.81 -4.25
C ALA A 151 7.57 -5.27 -3.17
N GLY A 152 7.46 -4.71 -1.96
CA GLY A 152 8.41 -4.99 -0.88
C GLY A 152 8.36 -3.96 0.24
N ASN A 153 9.51 -3.70 0.88
CA ASN A 153 9.60 -2.69 1.94
C ASN A 153 10.45 -1.48 1.51
N ALA A 154 11.77 -1.61 1.51
CA ALA A 154 12.68 -0.54 1.12
C ALA A 154 12.48 -0.11 -0.36
N LEU A 155 12.16 -1.06 -1.24
CA LEU A 155 11.86 -0.78 -2.65
C LEU A 155 10.67 0.16 -2.80
N GLU A 156 9.60 -0.07 -2.02
CA GLU A 156 8.39 0.76 -2.07
C GLU A 156 8.57 2.11 -1.39
N VAL A 157 9.43 2.21 -0.36
CA VAL A 157 9.82 3.52 0.19
C VAL A 157 10.60 4.33 -0.84
N ARG A 158 11.52 3.70 -1.58
CA ARG A 158 12.26 4.36 -2.67
C ARG A 158 11.30 4.89 -3.74
N GLU A 159 10.36 4.07 -4.21
CA GLU A 159 9.35 4.48 -5.19
C GLU A 159 8.45 5.61 -4.67
N SER A 160 8.06 5.55 -3.39
CA SER A 160 7.30 6.63 -2.74
C SER A 160 8.07 7.95 -2.70
N VAL A 161 9.38 7.90 -2.45
CA VAL A 161 10.26 9.09 -2.47
C VAL A 161 10.40 9.64 -3.88
N GLU A 162 10.45 8.78 -4.91
CA GLU A 162 10.45 9.20 -6.30
C GLU A 162 9.16 9.95 -6.68
N VAL A 163 8.01 9.42 -6.29
CA VAL A 163 6.70 10.09 -6.47
C VAL A 163 6.68 11.45 -5.78
N LEU A 164 7.16 11.53 -4.54
CA LEU A 164 7.22 12.78 -3.78
C LEU A 164 8.20 13.80 -4.38
N ALA A 165 9.17 13.35 -5.18
CA ALA A 165 10.10 14.22 -5.92
C ALA A 165 9.53 14.68 -7.28
N GLY A 166 8.28 14.32 -7.61
CA GLY A 166 7.60 14.69 -8.85
C GLY A 166 7.77 13.67 -10.00
N GLY A 167 8.36 12.50 -9.73
CA GLY A 167 8.50 11.40 -10.68
C GLY A 167 7.60 10.20 -10.35
N GLY A 168 8.13 8.98 -10.53
CA GLY A 168 7.48 7.73 -10.15
C GLY A 168 6.45 7.21 -11.17
N PRO A 169 5.88 6.02 -10.90
CA PRO A 169 4.93 5.37 -11.79
C PRO A 169 3.63 6.16 -11.94
N ALA A 170 3.13 6.28 -13.17
CA ALA A 170 1.95 7.10 -13.49
C ALA A 170 0.67 6.64 -12.76
N ASP A 171 0.48 5.32 -12.62
CA ASP A 171 -0.66 4.72 -11.92
C ASP A 171 -0.66 5.06 -10.42
N VAL A 172 0.52 5.02 -9.78
CA VAL A 172 0.70 5.44 -8.38
C VAL A 172 0.39 6.92 -8.22
N VAL A 173 0.91 7.77 -9.11
CA VAL A 173 0.68 9.22 -9.08
C VAL A 173 -0.80 9.53 -9.25
N GLU A 174 -1.45 8.94 -10.26
CA GLU A 174 -2.86 9.15 -10.56
C GLU A 174 -3.75 8.77 -9.37
N LEU A 175 -3.60 7.56 -8.83
CA LEU A 175 -4.40 7.11 -7.70
C LEU A 175 -4.15 7.96 -6.45
N THR A 176 -2.89 8.34 -6.20
CA THR A 176 -2.52 9.18 -5.06
C THR A 176 -3.18 10.56 -5.14
N LEU A 177 -3.22 11.17 -6.33
CA LEU A 177 -3.90 12.44 -6.57
C LEU A 177 -5.42 12.32 -6.39
N LEU A 178 -6.02 11.25 -6.91
CA LEU A 178 -7.45 10.97 -6.75
C LEU A 178 -7.84 10.87 -5.27
N LEU A 179 -7.12 10.04 -4.50
CA LEU A 179 -7.38 9.88 -3.07
C LEU A 179 -7.13 11.19 -2.29
N ALA A 180 -6.07 11.92 -2.60
CA ALA A 180 -5.75 13.18 -1.92
C ALA A 180 -6.83 14.26 -2.14
N ARG A 181 -7.36 14.38 -3.37
CA ARG A 181 -8.44 15.33 -3.68
C ARG A 181 -9.73 14.98 -2.92
N GLU A 182 -10.06 13.70 -2.83
CA GLU A 182 -11.22 13.23 -2.04
C GLU A 182 -11.06 13.49 -0.54
N MET A 183 -9.85 13.30 -0.02
CA MET A 183 -9.55 13.59 1.39
C MET A 183 -9.71 15.08 1.71
N LEU A 184 -9.21 15.96 0.83
CA LEU A 184 -9.30 17.42 1.03
C LEU A 184 -10.74 17.91 0.96
N ASP A 185 -11.50 17.45 -0.04
CA ASP A 185 -12.90 17.80 -0.22
C ASP A 185 -13.77 17.32 0.96
N ALA A 186 -13.60 16.06 1.38
CA ALA A 186 -14.33 15.52 2.53
C ALA A 186 -13.98 16.21 3.86
N ALA A 187 -12.74 16.70 4.00
CA ALA A 187 -12.30 17.47 5.15
C ALA A 187 -12.70 18.97 5.08
N GLY A 188 -13.24 19.44 3.95
CA GLY A 188 -13.55 20.86 3.74
C GLY A 188 -12.32 21.76 3.67
N VAL A 189 -11.16 21.21 3.28
CA VAL A 189 -9.89 21.93 3.23
C VAL A 189 -9.65 22.47 1.82
N ASN A 190 -9.83 23.77 1.65
CA ASN A 190 -9.57 24.49 0.41
C ASN A 190 -8.11 24.96 0.35
N GLY A 191 -7.19 24.01 0.30
CA GLY A 191 -5.76 24.27 0.25
C GLY A 191 -5.17 24.21 -1.16
N LYS A 192 -3.86 23.95 -1.22
CA LYS A 192 -3.12 23.76 -2.48
C LYS A 192 -3.62 22.50 -3.21
N ASP A 193 -3.70 22.52 -4.54
CA ASP A 193 -3.98 21.30 -5.31
C ASP A 193 -2.84 20.27 -5.08
N PRO A 194 -3.17 19.00 -4.77
CA PRO A 194 -2.17 17.95 -4.56
C PRO A 194 -1.15 17.81 -5.69
N GLU A 195 -1.56 17.99 -6.95
CA GLU A 195 -0.66 17.89 -8.09
C GLU A 195 0.39 19.00 -8.10
N VAL A 196 0.02 20.21 -7.69
CA VAL A 196 0.97 21.31 -7.49
C VAL A 196 1.91 20.99 -6.32
N ALA A 197 1.38 20.45 -5.23
CA ALA A 197 2.17 20.12 -4.04
C ALA A 197 3.21 19.00 -4.27
N LEU A 198 2.93 18.08 -5.21
CA LEU A 198 3.92 17.10 -5.68
C LEU A 198 5.01 17.75 -6.54
N LYS A 199 4.63 18.67 -7.44
CA LYS A 199 5.56 19.30 -8.39
C LYS A 199 6.47 20.37 -7.76
N ASP A 200 6.00 21.05 -6.71
CA ASP A 200 6.74 22.16 -6.10
C ASP A 200 7.63 21.76 -4.91
N GLY A 201 7.68 20.46 -4.57
CA GLY A 201 8.51 19.91 -3.49
C GLY A 201 7.89 20.00 -2.09
N SER A 202 6.74 20.65 -1.91
CA SER A 202 6.13 20.79 -0.58
C SER A 202 5.70 19.46 0.04
N ALA A 203 5.24 18.49 -0.78
CA ALA A 203 4.95 17.13 -0.31
C ALA A 203 6.20 16.43 0.26
N MET A 204 7.36 16.60 -0.39
CA MET A 204 8.65 16.07 0.07
C MET A 204 9.11 16.74 1.37
N ASP A 205 8.89 18.04 1.54
CA ASP A 205 9.21 18.74 2.79
C ASP A 205 8.40 18.22 3.98
N HIS A 206 7.11 17.92 3.77
CA HIS A 206 6.29 17.27 4.79
C HIS A 206 6.74 15.84 5.08
N TRP A 207 7.18 15.09 4.07
CA TRP A 207 7.78 13.76 4.27
C TRP A 207 9.03 13.83 5.14
N ARG A 208 9.99 14.69 4.80
CA ARG A 208 11.24 14.86 5.56
C ARG A 208 10.98 15.27 7.01
N ARG A 209 10.05 16.21 7.24
CA ARG A 209 9.64 16.63 8.59
C ARG A 209 9.06 15.48 9.40
N MET A 210 8.08 14.77 8.83
CA MET A 210 7.43 13.63 9.51
C MET A 210 8.42 12.51 9.85
N VAL A 211 9.28 12.12 8.90
CA VAL A 211 10.30 11.09 9.12
C VAL A 211 11.27 11.48 10.24
N LYS A 212 11.79 12.72 10.22
CA LYS A 212 12.68 13.24 11.27
C LYS A 212 11.97 13.30 12.64
N ALA A 213 10.73 13.77 12.68
CA ALA A 213 9.95 13.85 13.91
C ALA A 213 9.67 12.47 14.53
N GLN A 214 9.68 11.41 13.71
CA GLN A 214 9.56 10.03 14.15
C GLN A 214 10.91 9.32 14.35
N GLY A 215 12.03 10.07 14.36
CA GLY A 215 13.38 9.56 14.64
C GLY A 215 14.13 8.98 13.44
N GLY A 216 13.51 8.94 12.26
CA GLY A 216 14.13 8.44 11.04
C GLY A 216 15.04 9.47 10.38
N ASN A 217 16.01 8.98 9.59
CA ASN A 217 16.78 9.81 8.68
C ASN A 217 16.19 9.72 7.26
N PRO A 218 15.52 10.77 6.75
CA PRO A 218 14.89 10.72 5.42
C PRO A 218 15.88 10.71 4.26
N ASP A 219 17.15 11.06 4.51
CA ASP A 219 18.19 11.12 3.50
C ASP A 219 19.19 9.95 3.65
N ALA A 220 18.92 8.99 4.56
CA ALA A 220 19.74 7.80 4.71
C ALA A 220 19.53 6.81 3.55
N ALA A 221 20.59 6.07 3.23
CA ALA A 221 20.49 4.95 2.31
C ALA A 221 19.51 3.90 2.86
N LEU A 222 18.56 3.50 2.02
CA LEU A 222 17.63 2.43 2.35
C LEU A 222 18.32 1.06 2.24
N PRO A 223 17.90 0.06 3.04
CA PRO A 223 18.43 -1.30 2.95
C PRO A 223 18.30 -1.88 1.55
N THR A 224 19.38 -2.46 1.04
CA THR A 224 19.40 -3.21 -0.22
C THR A 224 19.69 -4.68 0.06
N ALA A 225 18.96 -5.58 -0.60
CA ALA A 225 19.28 -7.00 -0.55
C ALA A 225 20.69 -7.31 -1.05
N LYS A 226 21.31 -8.34 -0.47
CA LYS A 226 22.63 -8.86 -0.88
C LYS A 226 22.60 -9.52 -2.25
N GLU A 227 21.54 -10.28 -2.54
CA GLU A 227 21.40 -11.06 -3.75
C GLU A 227 20.30 -10.51 -4.64
N ARG A 228 20.50 -10.63 -5.95
CA ARG A 228 19.53 -10.25 -6.98
C ARG A 228 19.45 -11.33 -8.05
N LYS A 229 18.24 -11.58 -8.56
CA LYS A 229 18.03 -12.45 -9.72
C LYS A 229 17.04 -11.82 -10.69
N VAL A 230 17.39 -11.78 -11.97
CA VAL A 230 16.55 -11.23 -13.04
C VAL A 230 15.72 -12.35 -13.65
N ILE A 231 14.43 -12.10 -13.83
CA ILE A 231 13.51 -12.94 -14.61
C ILE A 231 13.25 -12.22 -15.92
N THR A 232 13.48 -12.91 -17.02
CA THR A 232 13.44 -12.34 -18.37
C THR A 232 12.24 -12.87 -19.16
N ALA A 233 11.81 -12.12 -20.18
CA ALA A 233 10.79 -12.56 -21.13
C ALA A 233 11.22 -13.84 -21.87
N GLU A 234 10.29 -14.79 -21.97
CA GLU A 234 10.53 -16.09 -22.62
C GLU A 234 10.38 -16.04 -24.15
N SER A 235 9.64 -15.03 -24.64
CA SER A 235 9.35 -14.79 -26.05
C SER A 235 9.25 -13.29 -26.33
N ASP A 236 9.29 -12.94 -27.61
CA ASP A 236 8.92 -11.60 -28.08
C ASP A 236 7.40 -11.42 -27.96
N GLY A 237 6.94 -10.18 -27.77
CA GLY A 237 5.52 -9.83 -27.81
C GLY A 237 5.16 -8.65 -26.93
N ILE A 238 3.89 -8.59 -26.52
CA ILE A 238 3.35 -7.61 -25.59
C ILE A 238 3.05 -8.32 -24.27
N ILE A 239 3.38 -7.70 -23.13
CA ILE A 239 2.86 -8.18 -21.84
C ILE A 239 1.34 -8.03 -21.87
N SER A 240 0.64 -9.14 -22.03
CA SER A 240 -0.80 -9.20 -22.15
C SER A 240 -1.49 -9.01 -20.80
N SER A 241 -0.98 -9.70 -19.77
CA SER A 241 -1.51 -9.63 -18.41
C SER A 241 -0.41 -9.88 -17.38
N MET A 242 -0.67 -9.44 -16.14
CA MET A 242 0.21 -9.64 -14.99
C MET A 242 -0.65 -9.92 -13.75
N ASN A 243 -0.30 -10.94 -12.96
CA ASN A 243 -1.06 -11.35 -11.79
C ASN A 243 -0.48 -10.76 -10.49
N ALA A 244 -1.21 -9.81 -9.89
CA ALA A 244 -0.76 -9.13 -8.66
C ALA A 244 -0.60 -10.07 -7.46
N LEU A 245 -1.49 -11.06 -7.31
CA LEU A 245 -1.40 -12.04 -6.22
C LEU A 245 -0.11 -12.86 -6.31
N GLN A 246 0.24 -13.33 -7.49
CA GLN A 246 1.45 -14.12 -7.70
C GLN A 246 2.72 -13.30 -7.45
N VAL A 247 2.75 -12.05 -7.88
CA VAL A 247 3.83 -11.11 -7.55
C VAL A 247 3.93 -10.91 -6.04
N GLY A 248 2.80 -10.69 -5.34
CA GLY A 248 2.76 -10.54 -3.88
C GLY A 248 3.24 -11.80 -3.13
N ILE A 249 2.84 -13.00 -3.58
CA ILE A 249 3.30 -14.27 -3.01
C ILE A 249 4.81 -14.44 -3.23
N SER A 250 5.31 -14.09 -4.42
CA SER A 250 6.73 -14.16 -4.72
C SER A 250 7.55 -13.21 -3.83
N ALA A 251 7.13 -11.95 -3.68
CA ALA A 251 7.74 -10.99 -2.76
C ALA A 251 7.73 -11.50 -1.30
N TRP A 252 6.62 -12.08 -0.84
CA TRP A 252 6.54 -12.73 0.46
C TRP A 252 7.54 -13.87 0.61
N ARG A 253 7.65 -14.76 -0.38
CA ARG A 253 8.61 -15.87 -0.40
C ARG A 253 10.07 -15.42 -0.44
N LEU A 254 10.36 -14.25 -0.99
CA LEU A 254 11.69 -13.60 -0.92
C LEU A 254 12.03 -13.09 0.48
N GLY A 255 11.06 -13.00 1.39
CA GLY A 255 11.25 -12.52 2.77
C GLY A 255 10.79 -11.09 3.00
N ALA A 256 10.09 -10.47 2.05
CA ALA A 256 9.53 -9.14 2.22
C ALA A 256 8.34 -9.09 3.19
N GLY A 257 7.74 -10.25 3.50
CA GLY A 257 6.66 -10.37 4.47
C GLY A 257 6.92 -11.49 5.48
N ARG A 258 5.94 -11.70 6.37
CA ARG A 258 6.01 -12.68 7.47
C ARG A 258 4.91 -13.72 7.35
N GLU A 259 5.18 -14.92 7.85
CA GLU A 259 4.16 -15.97 7.97
C GLU A 259 3.39 -15.79 9.27
N ARG A 260 4.09 -15.46 10.37
CA ARG A 260 3.50 -15.32 11.70
C ARG A 260 3.71 -13.93 12.27
N GLN A 261 2.75 -13.50 13.07
CA GLN A 261 2.83 -12.21 13.77
C GLN A 261 4.08 -12.15 14.66
N GLY A 262 4.86 -11.06 14.54
CA GLY A 262 6.07 -10.82 15.34
C GLY A 262 7.37 -11.26 14.67
N GLU A 263 7.31 -11.99 13.55
CA GLU A 263 8.52 -12.33 12.78
C GLU A 263 9.10 -11.09 12.08
N LYS A 264 10.43 -11.09 11.96
CA LYS A 264 11.18 -10.07 11.22
C LYS A 264 11.04 -10.28 9.72
N VAL A 265 11.00 -9.18 8.98
CA VAL A 265 11.05 -9.18 7.51
C VAL A 265 12.42 -8.71 7.03
N GLN A 266 12.82 -9.11 5.83
CA GLN A 266 13.98 -8.56 5.15
C GLN A 266 13.57 -7.24 4.47
N ALA A 267 14.03 -6.12 5.00
CA ALA A 267 13.63 -4.80 4.49
C ALA A 267 14.03 -4.58 3.02
N GLY A 268 15.18 -5.12 2.60
CA GLY A 268 15.66 -5.04 1.22
C GLY A 268 15.07 -6.06 0.26
N ALA A 269 14.28 -7.03 0.75
CA ALA A 269 13.68 -8.06 -0.09
C ALA A 269 12.41 -7.56 -0.80
N GLY A 270 12.12 -8.15 -1.96
CA GLY A 270 10.97 -7.79 -2.78
C GLY A 270 11.23 -7.95 -4.26
N ILE A 271 10.37 -7.33 -5.08
CA ILE A 271 10.40 -7.41 -6.53
C ILE A 271 10.40 -5.99 -7.11
N GLU A 272 11.29 -5.76 -8.07
CA GLU A 272 11.22 -4.64 -9.03
C GLU A 272 10.61 -5.15 -10.33
N ILE A 273 9.65 -4.40 -10.87
CA ILE A 273 8.91 -4.70 -12.10
C ILE A 273 9.40 -3.76 -13.19
N HIS A 274 9.91 -4.32 -14.28
CA HIS A 274 10.53 -3.56 -15.37
C HIS A 274 9.59 -3.27 -16.52
N ALA A 275 8.54 -4.08 -16.66
CA ALA A 275 7.57 -3.97 -17.73
C ALA A 275 6.17 -4.34 -17.21
N LYS A 276 5.18 -3.55 -17.62
CA LYS A 276 3.78 -3.69 -17.23
C LYS A 276 2.95 -4.16 -18.42
N PRO A 277 1.71 -4.64 -18.21
CA PRO A 277 0.82 -4.92 -19.31
C PRO A 277 0.71 -3.76 -20.31
N GLY A 278 0.77 -4.07 -21.61
CA GLY A 278 0.90 -3.10 -22.70
C GLY A 278 2.33 -2.78 -23.12
N ALA A 279 3.35 -3.14 -22.33
CA ALA A 279 4.74 -3.00 -22.74
C ALA A 279 5.14 -4.04 -23.80
N GLN A 280 5.84 -3.60 -24.84
CA GLN A 280 6.52 -4.49 -25.78
C GLN A 280 7.81 -5.02 -25.16
N VAL A 281 8.04 -6.32 -25.31
CA VAL A 281 9.23 -7.02 -24.80
C VAL A 281 9.80 -7.94 -25.88
N LYS A 282 11.12 -8.11 -25.87
CA LYS A 282 11.83 -9.15 -26.61
C LYS A 282 12.25 -10.26 -25.67
N LYS A 283 12.43 -11.46 -26.21
CA LYS A 283 13.00 -12.58 -25.49
C LYS A 283 14.34 -12.18 -24.86
N GLY A 284 14.45 -12.38 -23.55
CA GLY A 284 15.63 -11.99 -22.77
C GLY A 284 15.54 -10.61 -22.10
N ASP A 285 14.55 -9.78 -22.44
CA ASP A 285 14.34 -8.50 -21.75
C ASP A 285 13.92 -8.74 -20.28
N PRO A 286 14.38 -7.92 -19.32
CA PRO A 286 14.02 -8.07 -17.93
C PRO A 286 12.52 -7.77 -17.72
N ILE A 287 11.82 -8.67 -17.02
CA ILE A 287 10.43 -8.47 -16.55
C ILE A 287 10.44 -8.15 -15.06
N PHE A 288 11.15 -8.95 -14.27
CA PHE A 288 11.28 -8.77 -12.83
C PHE A 288 12.74 -8.80 -12.39
N THR A 289 13.06 -8.09 -11.32
CA THR A 289 14.25 -8.36 -10.51
C THR A 289 13.83 -8.71 -9.10
N LEU A 290 14.27 -9.87 -8.64
CA LEU A 290 13.97 -10.43 -7.33
C LEU A 290 15.12 -10.07 -6.40
N HIS A 291 14.79 -9.63 -5.19
CA HIS A 291 15.73 -9.17 -4.17
C HIS A 291 15.55 -10.00 -2.89
N THR A 292 16.64 -10.53 -2.34
CA THR A 292 16.66 -11.27 -1.07
C THR A 292 18.07 -11.29 -0.48
N ASP A 293 18.20 -11.39 0.83
CA ASP A 293 19.50 -11.64 1.49
C ASP A 293 19.90 -13.13 1.46
N GLU A 294 18.99 -14.01 1.02
CA GLU A 294 19.14 -15.46 1.04
C GLU A 294 18.87 -16.04 -0.36
N ALA A 295 19.92 -16.41 -1.09
CA ALA A 295 19.82 -16.95 -2.45
C ALA A 295 18.91 -18.20 -2.56
N ALA A 296 18.87 -19.04 -1.52
CA ALA A 296 18.01 -20.23 -1.48
C ALA A 296 16.50 -19.91 -1.57
N ARG A 297 16.09 -18.65 -1.40
CA ARG A 297 14.68 -18.23 -1.53
C ARG A 297 14.24 -18.02 -2.98
N PHE A 298 15.17 -17.89 -3.93
CA PHE A 298 14.83 -17.58 -5.32
C PHE A 298 13.98 -18.67 -5.96
N GLU A 299 14.34 -19.94 -5.79
CA GLU A 299 13.63 -21.07 -6.43
C GLU A 299 12.12 -21.06 -6.11
N ARG A 300 11.77 -20.95 -4.82
CA ARG A 300 10.35 -20.89 -4.42
C ARG A 300 9.65 -19.60 -4.83
N ALA A 301 10.39 -18.49 -4.94
CA ALA A 301 9.84 -17.21 -5.36
C ALA A 301 9.55 -17.20 -6.87
N GLU A 302 10.43 -17.79 -7.67
CA GLU A 302 10.23 -18.02 -9.10
C GLU A 302 9.06 -18.96 -9.36
N ALA A 303 8.97 -20.07 -8.63
CA ALA A 303 7.83 -20.97 -8.74
C ALA A 303 6.48 -20.29 -8.41
N ALA A 304 6.48 -19.21 -7.63
CA ALA A 304 5.25 -18.43 -7.40
C ALA A 304 4.90 -17.49 -8.58
N LEU A 305 5.88 -17.14 -9.41
CA LEU A 305 5.70 -16.31 -10.60
C LEU A 305 5.34 -17.12 -11.85
N ASP A 306 5.27 -18.46 -11.74
CA ASP A 306 4.84 -19.30 -12.85
C ASP A 306 3.43 -18.91 -13.33
N GLY A 307 3.30 -18.59 -14.61
CA GLY A 307 2.06 -18.04 -15.20
C GLY A 307 1.66 -16.63 -14.72
N ALA A 308 2.51 -15.94 -13.95
CA ALA A 308 2.19 -14.59 -13.47
C ALA A 308 2.25 -13.52 -14.54
N VAL A 309 2.90 -13.79 -15.67
CA VAL A 309 2.97 -12.91 -16.84
C VAL A 309 2.64 -13.70 -18.08
N VAL A 310 1.70 -13.19 -18.87
CA VAL A 310 1.38 -13.74 -20.19
C VAL A 310 1.91 -12.79 -21.24
N ILE A 311 2.71 -13.30 -22.18
CA ILE A 311 3.17 -12.55 -23.35
C ILE A 311 2.35 -13.01 -24.55
N GLY A 312 1.79 -12.08 -25.31
CA GLY A 312 0.97 -12.35 -26.48
C GLY A 312 0.94 -11.18 -27.46
N ASP A 313 -0.02 -11.21 -28.39
CA ASP A 313 -0.13 -10.21 -29.46
C ASP A 313 -0.96 -8.97 -29.05
N GLU A 314 -1.79 -9.09 -28.01
CA GLU A 314 -2.67 -8.03 -27.52
C GLU A 314 -2.75 -8.00 -25.99
N VAL A 315 -3.15 -6.84 -25.45
CA VAL A 315 -3.36 -6.65 -24.02
C VAL A 315 -4.69 -7.26 -23.62
N SER A 316 -4.69 -8.12 -22.61
CA SER A 316 -5.92 -8.67 -22.05
C SER A 316 -6.78 -7.57 -21.44
N GLU A 317 -8.10 -7.79 -21.34
CA GLU A 317 -8.99 -6.86 -20.65
C GLU A 317 -8.54 -6.65 -19.20
N GLN A 318 -8.42 -5.38 -18.80
CA GLN A 318 -7.97 -4.97 -17.46
C GLN A 318 -9.06 -4.17 -16.77
N LEU A 319 -9.06 -4.25 -15.45
CA LEU A 319 -9.90 -3.35 -14.66
C LEU A 319 -9.40 -1.91 -14.80
N PRO A 320 -10.29 -0.91 -14.92
CA PRO A 320 -9.87 0.48 -14.85
C PRO A 320 -9.30 0.79 -13.45
N LEU A 321 -8.33 1.70 -13.35
CA LEU A 321 -7.70 2.07 -12.08
C LEU A 321 -8.74 2.42 -10.99
N LEU A 322 -9.79 3.14 -11.37
CA LEU A 322 -10.95 3.46 -10.54
C LEU A 322 -12.21 2.88 -11.18
N LEU A 323 -12.89 1.97 -10.47
CA LEU A 323 -14.13 1.37 -10.93
C LEU A 323 -15.34 2.25 -10.57
N CYS A 324 -15.39 2.74 -9.34
CA CYS A 324 -16.44 3.65 -8.89
C CYS A 324 -16.07 4.42 -7.61
N LYS A 325 -16.83 5.49 -7.35
CA LYS A 325 -16.82 6.25 -6.08
C LYS A 325 -18.15 6.06 -5.37
N ILE A 326 -18.12 5.96 -4.05
CA ILE A 326 -19.28 5.78 -3.16
C ILE A 326 -19.24 6.81 -2.03
#